data_AF-A0A3M2CCY0-F1
#
_entry.id   AF-A0A3M2CCY0-F1
#
_cell.length_a   1.000
_cell.length_b   1.000
_cell.length_c   1.000
_cell.angle_alpha   90.00
_cell.angle_beta   90.00
_cell.angle_gamma   90.00
#
_symmetry.space_group_name_H-M   'P 1'
#
loop_
_entity.id
_entity.type
_entity.pdbx_description
1 polymer ?
#
loop_
_entity_poly.entity_id
_entity_poly.type
_entity_poly.pdbx_seq_one_letter_code
_entity_poly.pdbx_strand_id
1 'polypeptide(L)' 'MKQALRADVTLEPGGPGQFDVLVGEHLVAGRATGFWQRLLGGGFPEPAAVIDRLRRHPG' A
#
# COMPACT_ATOMS: atom_id res chain seq x y z
N MET A 1 -5.07 -21.66 -13.70
CA MET A 1 -4.85 -20.44 -14.53
C MET A 1 -4.71 -19.25 -13.59
N LYS A 2 -3.61 -18.47 -13.64
CA LYS A 2 -3.46 -17.25 -12.83
C LYS A 2 -4.14 -16.10 -13.59
N GLN A 3 -5.27 -15.61 -13.08
CA GLN A 3 -5.97 -14.46 -13.65
C GLN A 3 -5.12 -13.21 -13.41
N ALA A 4 -4.77 -12.48 -14.47
CA ALA A 4 -4.06 -11.22 -14.32
C ALA A 4 -5.04 -10.15 -13.82
N LEU A 5 -4.78 -9.59 -12.65
CA LEU A 5 -5.51 -8.43 -12.15
C LEU A 5 -5.02 -7.20 -12.91
N ARG A 6 -5.90 -6.52 -13.64
CA ARG A 6 -5.61 -5.20 -14.22
C ARG A 6 -6.27 -4.15 -13.34
N ALA A 7 -5.49 -3.15 -12.93
CA ALA A 7 -5.96 -2.01 -12.15
C ALA A 7 -5.43 -0.73 -12.81
N ASP A 8 -6.26 0.31 -12.84
CA ASP A 8 -5.82 1.65 -13.19
C ASP A 8 -5.07 2.24 -11.99
N VAL A 9 -3.83 2.67 -12.20
CA VAL A 9 -2.96 3.20 -11.15
C VAL A 9 -2.59 4.63 -11.48
N THR A 10 -2.95 5.54 -10.59
CA THR A 10 -2.51 6.94 -10.61
C THR A 10 -1.37 7.12 -9.61
N LEU A 11 -0.34 7.87 -9.99
CA LEU A 11 0.75 8.26 -9.10
C LEU A 11 0.61 9.74 -8.76
N GLU A 12 0.50 10.03 -7.47
CA GLU A 12 0.38 11.40 -6.97
C GLU A 12 1.64 11.78 -6.16
N PRO A 13 2.16 13.01 -6.31
CA PRO A 13 3.26 13.50 -5.48
C PRO A 13 2.82 13.60 -4.01
N GLY A 14 3.49 12.84 -3.13
CA GLY A 14 3.32 12.95 -1.68
C GLY A 14 4.29 13.93 -1.02
N GLY A 15 4.10 14.17 0.29
CA GLY A 15 5.03 14.92 1.12
C GLY A 15 6.33 14.16 1.39
N PRO A 16 7.34 14.83 2.02
CA PRO A 16 8.62 14.21 2.32
C PRO A 16 8.48 12.93 3.15
N GLY A 17 8.92 11.80 2.59
CA GLY A 17 8.88 10.50 3.25
C GLY A 17 7.53 9.80 3.25
N GLN A 18 6.51 10.40 2.62
CA GLN A 18 5.19 9.79 2.44
C GLN A 18 5.25 8.69 1.38
N PHE A 19 4.54 7.60 1.65
CA PHE A 19 4.25 6.57 0.67
C PHE A 19 2.91 5.98 1.10
N ASP A 20 1.88 6.16 0.30
CA ASP A 20 0.55 5.63 0.57
C ASP A 20 0.04 4.95 -0.70
N VAL A 21 -0.63 3.83 -0.51
CA VAL A 21 -1.31 3.07 -1.56
C VAL A 21 -2.78 3.04 -1.16
N LEU A 22 -3.63 3.58 -2.03
CA LEU A 22 -5.07 3.65 -1.81
C LEU A 22 -5.82 2.83 -2.85
N VAL A 23 -7.01 2.37 -2.49
CA VAL A 23 -8.03 1.85 -3.41
C VAL A 23 -9.26 2.72 -3.25
N GLY A 24 -9.56 3.55 -4.25
CA GLY A 24 -10.46 4.69 -4.06
C GLY A 24 -9.88 5.60 -2.97
N GLU A 25 -10.69 5.91 -1.96
CA GLU A 25 -10.30 6.75 -0.81
C GLU A 25 -9.73 5.93 0.38
N HIS A 26 -9.56 4.61 0.23
CA HIS A 26 -9.16 3.73 1.33
C HIS A 26 -7.67 3.38 1.32
N LEU A 27 -6.96 3.71 2.40
CA LEU A 27 -5.55 3.36 2.59
C LEU A 27 -5.37 1.84 2.78
N VAL A 28 -4.66 1.19 1.86
CA VAL A 28 -4.39 -0.26 1.90
C VAL A 28 -2.94 -0.58 2.31
N ALA A 29 -2.01 0.32 2.02
CA ALA A 29 -0.64 0.22 2.48
C ALA A 29 -0.04 1.62 2.59
N GLY A 30 0.93 1.81 3.48
CA GLY A 30 1.65 3.07 3.54
C GLY A 30 2.93 2.94 4.36
N ARG A 31 3.78 3.97 4.29
CA ARG A 31 4.97 4.11 5.13
C ARG A 31 4.58 4.85 6.39
N ALA A 32 4.53 4.13 7.51
CA ALA A 32 4.23 4.74 8.81
C ALA A 32 5.39 5.63 9.27
N THR A 33 5.28 6.95 9.21
CA THR A 33 6.26 7.89 9.80
C THR A 33 5.90 8.16 11.26
N GLY A 34 6.47 7.41 12.21
CA GLY A 34 6.23 7.63 13.66
C GLY A 34 6.97 6.67 14.60
N PHE A 35 7.02 7.05 15.90
CA PHE A 35 7.74 6.42 17.03
C PHE A 35 7.54 4.89 17.19
N TRP A 36 6.48 4.33 16.59
CA TRP A 36 6.13 2.90 16.65
C TRP A 36 6.92 1.99 15.70
N GLN A 37 7.84 2.51 14.88
CA GLN A 37 8.61 1.71 13.91
C GLN A 37 9.62 0.73 14.50
N ARG A 38 10.01 0.88 15.78
CA ARG A 38 10.96 -0.04 16.41
C ARG A 38 10.36 -1.42 16.74
N LEU A 39 9.02 -1.52 16.76
CA LEU A 39 8.30 -2.74 17.14
C LEU A 39 7.70 -3.51 15.95
N LEU A 40 7.56 -2.89 14.76
CA LEU A 40 6.88 -3.48 13.61
C LEU A 40 7.73 -3.63 12.33
N GLY A 41 9.00 -3.20 12.34
CA GLY A 41 9.86 -3.22 11.16
C GLY A 41 9.52 -2.07 10.20
N GLY A 42 10.18 -0.92 10.37
CA GLY A 42 10.06 0.21 9.45
C GLY A 42 10.48 -0.12 8.01
N GLY A 43 9.87 0.53 7.02
CA GLY A 43 10.23 0.35 5.61
C GLY A 43 9.06 0.59 4.64
N PHE A 44 9.29 0.26 3.37
CA PHE A 44 8.22 0.12 2.37
C PHE A 44 7.50 -1.22 2.56
N PRO A 45 6.19 -1.31 2.29
CA PRO A 45 5.46 -2.55 2.40
C PRO A 45 5.94 -3.58 1.37
N GLU A 46 5.98 -4.86 1.77
CA GLU A 46 6.33 -5.97 0.88
C GLU A 46 5.31 -6.08 -0.28
N PRO A 47 5.74 -6.15 -1.56
CA PRO A 47 4.83 -6.15 -2.71
C PRO A 47 3.75 -7.23 -2.64
N ALA A 48 4.10 -8.45 -2.18
CA ALA A 48 3.15 -9.54 -2.04
C ALA A 48 2.03 -9.22 -1.02
N ALA A 49 2.38 -8.56 0.09
CA ALA A 49 1.42 -8.17 1.11
C ALA A 49 0.45 -7.09 0.61
N VAL A 50 0.95 -6.13 -0.20
CA VAL A 50 0.11 -5.11 -0.85
C VAL A 50 -0.88 -5.79 -1.81
N ILE A 51 -0.41 -6.68 -2.68
CA ILE A 51 -1.26 -7.41 -3.63
C ILE A 51 -2.35 -8.22 -2.91
N ASP A 52 -2.01 -8.91 -1.83
CA ASP A 52 -2.99 -9.70 -1.09
C ASP A 52 -4.00 -8.84 -0.32
N ARG A 53 -3.65 -7.60 0.07
CA ARG A 53 -4.63 -6.63 0.60
C ARG A 53 -5.54 -6.11 -0.50
N LEU A 54 -4.99 -5.74 -1.66
CA LEU A 54 -5.75 -5.29 -2.82
C LEU A 54 -6.80 -6.33 -3.24
N ARG A 55 -6.43 -7.61 -3.30
CA ARG A 55 -7.36 -8.70 -3.64
C ARG A 55 -8.49 -8.93 -2.63
N ARG A 56 -8.25 -8.59 -1.36
CA ARG A 56 -9.23 -8.77 -0.28
C ARG A 56 -10.10 -7.54 -0.07
N HIS A 57 -9.76 -6.41 -0.68
CA HIS A 57 -10.58 -5.23 -0.61
C HIS A 57 -11.77 -5.41 -1.56
N PRO A 58 -13.02 -5.44 -1.06
CA PRO A 58 -14.17 -5.33 -1.94
C PRO A 58 -14.11 -3.93 -2.58
N GLY A 59 -14.05 -3.89 -3.90
CA GLY A 59 -14.25 -2.66 -4.67
C GLY A 59 -15.72 -2.28 -4.68
#